data_AF-K2E174-F1
#
_entry.id   AF-K2E174-F1
#
_cell.length_a   1.000
_cell.length_b   1.000
_cell.length_c   1.000
_cell.angle_alpha   90.00
_cell.angle_beta   90.00
_cell.angle_gamma   90.00
#
_symmetry.space_group_name_H-M   'P 1'
#
loop_
_entity.id
_entity.type
_entity.pdbx_description
1 polymer ?
#
loop_
_entity_poly.entity_id
_entity_poly.type
_entity_poly.pdbx_seq_one_letter_code
_entity_poly.pdbx_strand_id
1 'polypeptide(L)' 'MNAVVGFFKEAYQELLRVQWPSKKDTIRLTLYVIGVSLATGILVSGLDYLFKEVLKVML' A
#
# COMPACT_ATOMS: atom_id res chain seq x y z
N MET A 1 -32.78 10.86 21.42
CA MET A 1 -31.34 10.70 21.14
C MET A 1 -31.21 10.05 19.77
N ASN A 2 -30.55 10.71 18.82
CA ASN A 2 -30.49 10.26 17.42
C ASN A 2 -29.67 8.96 17.32
N ALA A 3 -30.27 7.88 16.81
CA ALA A 3 -29.67 6.54 16.71
C ALA A 3 -28.30 6.55 16.01
N VAL A 4 -28.13 7.44 15.03
CA VAL A 4 -26.87 7.65 14.29
C VAL A 4 -25.74 8.09 15.21
N VAL A 5 -25.99 9.01 16.14
CA VAL A 5 -24.97 9.52 17.09
C VAL A 5 -24.56 8.43 18.09
N GLY A 6 -25.49 7.55 18.48
CA GLY A 6 -25.21 6.39 19.31
C GLY A 6 -24.29 5.38 18.61
N PHE A 7 -24.58 5.07 17.35
CA PHE A 7 -23.78 4.14 16.53
C PHE A 7 -22.33 4.60 16.36
N PHE A 8 -22.10 5.87 16.04
CA PHE A 8 -20.73 6.41 15.91
C PHE A 8 -19.96 6.38 17.24
N LYS A 9 -20.65 6.57 18.37
CA LYS A 9 -20.04 6.51 19.69
C LYS A 9 -19.59 5.10 20.05
N GLU A 10 -20.42 4.10 19.76
CA GLU A 10 -20.10 2.68 19.98
C GLU A 10 -18.96 2.23 19.05
N ALA A 11 -19.04 2.57 17.75
CA ALA A 11 -17.99 2.26 16.79
C ALA A 11 -16.63 2.88 17.16
N TYR A 12 -16.62 4.12 17.68
CA TYR A 12 -15.40 4.74 18.18
C TYR A 12 -14.82 4.02 19.39
N GLN A 13 -15.66 3.56 20.33
CA GLN A 13 -15.20 2.78 21.48
C GLN A 13 -14.60 1.43 21.08
N GLU A 14 -15.11 0.78 20.03
CA GLU A 14 -14.52 -0.45 19.49
C GLU A 14 -13.18 -0.18 18.78
N LEU A 15 -13.11 0.90 18.00
CA LEU A 15 -11.88 1.35 17.32
C LEU A 15 -10.72 1.60 18.28
N LEU A 16 -11.02 2.08 19.49
CA LEU A 16 -10.03 2.28 20.56
C LEU A 16 -9.50 0.96 21.16
N ARG A 17 -10.27 -0.14 21.07
CA ARG A 17 -9.84 -1.47 21.53
C ARG A 17 -8.96 -2.19 20.51
N VAL A 18 -8.93 -1.73 19.26
CA VAL A 18 -8.09 -2.29 18.22
C VAL A 18 -6.62 -2.03 18.58
N GLN A 19 -5.81 -3.09 18.56
CA GLN A 19 -4.36 -2.97 18.70
C GLN A 19 -3.76 -2.47 17.39
N TRP A 20 -3.59 -1.16 17.29
CA TRP A 20 -2.90 -0.55 16.16
C TRP A 20 -1.39 -0.84 16.22
N PRO A 21 -0.73 -1.01 15.07
CA PRO A 21 0.72 -1.19 15.01
C PRO A 21 1.44 0.01 15.64
N SER A 22 2.60 -0.25 16.25
CA SER A 22 3.40 0.82 16.81
C SER A 22 3.89 1.77 15.71
N LYS A 23 4.19 3.03 16.05
CA LYS A 23 4.75 3.99 15.08
C LYS A 23 5.98 3.45 14.35
N LYS A 24 6.81 2.65 15.04
CA LYS A 24 8.00 2.03 14.46
C LYS A 24 7.62 0.94 13.45
N ASP A 25 6.64 0.12 13.77
CA ASP A 25 6.18 -0.96 12.87
C ASP A 25 5.53 -0.39 11.62
N THR A 26 4.70 0.64 11.77
CA THR A 26 4.07 1.33 10.63
C THR A 26 5.12 1.89 9.67
N ILE A 27 6.14 2.58 10.19
CA ILE A 27 7.24 3.11 9.36
C ILE A 27 8.01 1.98 8.69
N ARG A 28 8.37 0.93 9.44
CA ARG A 28 9.12 -0.22 8.89
C ARG A 28 8.35 -0.92 7.77
N LEU A 29 7.07 -1.18 7.98
CA LEU A 29 6.19 -1.81 6.98
C LEU A 29 6.03 -0.92 5.74
N THR A 30 5.88 0.40 5.93
CA THR A 30 5.78 1.35 4.82
C THR A 30 7.07 1.38 4.00
N LEU A 31 8.24 1.36 4.64
CA LEU A 31 9.53 1.29 3.94
C LEU A 31 9.67 0.00 3.12
N TYR A 32 9.19 -1.14 3.62
CA TYR A 32 9.17 -2.37 2.83
C TYR A 32 8.32 -2.22 1.57
N VAL A 33 7.10 -1.67 1.70
CA VAL A 33 6.22 -1.45 0.54
C VAL A 33 6.85 -0.52 -0.48
N ILE A 34 7.49 0.57 -0.04
CA ILE A 34 8.21 1.50 -0.92
C ILE A 34 9.35 0.77 -1.65
N GLY A 35 10.15 -0.02 -0.92
CA GLY A 35 11.25 -0.79 -1.50
C GLY A 35 10.78 -1.78 -2.56
N VAL A 36 9.73 -2.56 -2.26
CA VAL A 36 9.17 -3.54 -3.21
C VAL A 36 8.53 -2.86 -4.42
N SER A 37 7.81 -1.75 -4.21
CA SER A 37 7.18 -0.99 -5.29
C SER A 37 8.22 -0.42 -6.26
N LEU A 38 9.32 0.14 -5.73
CA LEU A 38 10.42 0.66 -6.56
C LEU A 38 11.13 -0.47 -7.31
N ALA A 39 11.44 -1.58 -6.63
CA ALA A 39 12.06 -2.74 -7.27
C ALA A 39 11.19 -3.29 -8.41
N THR A 40 9.89 -3.44 -8.15
CA THR A 40 8.93 -3.92 -9.17
C THR A 40 8.81 -2.93 -10.32
N GLY A 41 8.73 -1.63 -10.03
CA GLY A 41 8.67 -0.59 -11.06
C GLY A 41 9.90 -0.59 -11.98
N ILE A 42 11.09 -0.75 -11.42
CA ILE A 42 12.34 -0.87 -12.20
C ILE A 42 12.33 -2.14 -13.05
N LEU A 43 11.93 -3.27 -12.49
CA LEU A 43 11.84 -4.55 -13.22
C LEU A 43 10.88 -4.46 -14.40
N VAL A 44 9.66 -3.96 -14.18
CA VAL A 44 8.65 -3.80 -15.23
C VAL A 44 9.16 -2.83 -16.31
N SER A 45 9.65 -1.66 -15.91
CA SER A 45 10.15 -0.67 -16.87
C SER A 45 11.33 -1.19 -17.68
N GLY A 46 12.23 -1.97 -17.07
CA GLY A 46 13.37 -2.58 -17.75
C GLY A 46 12.93 -3.65 -18.74
N LEU A 47 11.98 -4.50 -18.36
CA LEU A 47 11.41 -5.51 -19.25
C LEU A 47 10.64 -4.88 -20.41
N ASP A 48 9.85 -3.83 -20.16
CA ASP A 48 9.13 -3.09 -21.21
C ASP A 48 10.10 -2.47 -22.22
N TYR A 49 11.22 -1.90 -21.75
CA TYR A 49 12.25 -1.37 -22.63
C TYR A 49 12.91 -2.46 -23.48
N LEU A 50 13.24 -3.60 -22.86
CA LEU A 50 13.82 -4.75 -23.57
C LEU A 50 12.86 -5.26 -24.65
N PHE A 51 11.59 -5.47 -24.32
CA PHE A 51 10.59 -5.92 -25.27
C PHE A 51 10.37 -4.91 -26.39
N LYS A 52 10.37 -3.60 -26.09
CA LYS A 52 10.27 -2.55 -27.10
C LYS A 52 11.39 -2.63 -28.13
N GLU A 53 12.65 -2.76 -27.70
CA GLU A 53 13.78 -2.83 -28.63
C GLU A 53 13.76 -4.14 -29.44
N VAL A 54 13.41 -5.27 -28.81
CA VAL A 54 13.28 -6.56 -29.49
C VAL A 54 12.19 -6.51 -30.57
N LEU A 55 11.03 -5.94 -30.25
CA LEU A 55 9.92 -5.79 -31.20
C LEU A 55 10.29 -4.84 -32.35
N LYS A 56 11.00 -3.74 -32.06
CA LYS A 56 11.48 -2.78 -33.07
C LYS A 56 12.49 -3.39 -34.04
N VAL A 57 13.25 -4.39 -33.61
CA VAL A 57 14.19 -5.10 -34.49
C VAL A 57 13.46 -6.15 -35.33
N MET A 58 12.41 -6.78 -34.80
CA MET A 58 11.64 -7.81 -35.50
C MET A 58 10.58 -7.28 -36.48
N LEU A 59 10.02 -6.10 -36.23
CA LEU A 59 9.00 -5.45 -37.07
C LEU A 59 9.61 -4.30 -37.90
#